data_AF-A0A957KIB0-F1
#
_entry.id   AF-A0A957KIB0-F1
#
_cell.length_a   1.000
_cell.length_b   1.000
_cell.length_c   1.000
_cell.angle_alpha   90.00
_cell.angle_beta   90.00
_cell.angle_gamma   90.00
#
_symmetry.space_group_name_H-M   'P 1'
#
loop_
_entity.id
_entity.type
_entity.pdbx_description
1 polymer ?
#
loop_
_entity_poly.entity_id
_entity_poly.type
_entity_poly.pdbx_seq_one_letter_code
_entity_poly.pdbx_strand_id
1 'polypeptide(L)'
;MADQSQDMMSLFESESHSFVMRLWQEHGDSNPADSEWRGWVEHVQSGQRFYFRDFSDIKQIVGNFLEDQQERAKDQLFEPIQAPHEED
;
A
#
# COMPACT_ATOMS: atom_id res chain seq x y z
N MET A 1 24.15 -15.06 20.88
CA MET A 1 23.47 -13.76 20.78
C MET A 1 22.95 -13.61 19.34
N ALA A 2 21.93 -14.38 18.97
CA ALA A 2 21.41 -14.47 17.59
C ALA A 2 19.86 -14.43 17.57
N ASP A 3 19.28 -13.76 18.56
CA ASP A 3 17.83 -13.79 18.84
C ASP A 3 17.15 -12.49 18.36
N GLN A 4 17.84 -11.35 18.46
CA GLN A 4 17.24 -10.03 18.22
C GLN A 4 16.88 -9.75 16.75
N SER A 5 17.57 -10.37 15.78
CA SER A 5 17.24 -10.19 14.36
C SER A 5 15.99 -10.96 13.93
N GLN A 6 15.68 -12.07 14.62
CA GLN A 6 14.55 -12.93 14.28
C GLN A 6 13.25 -12.38 14.86
N ASP A 7 13.29 -11.82 16.07
CA ASP A 7 12.17 -11.06 16.66
C ASP A 7 11.85 -9.78 15.87
N MET A 8 12.87 -9.08 15.36
CA MET A 8 12.68 -7.85 14.58
C MET A 8 12.00 -8.14 13.23
N MET A 9 12.39 -9.20 12.50
CA MET A 9 11.71 -9.60 11.26
C MET A 9 10.26 -10.03 11.50
N SER A 10 9.99 -10.73 12.61
CA SER A 10 8.64 -11.14 12.99
C SER A 10 7.71 -9.97 13.30
N LEU A 11 8.22 -8.87 13.86
CA LEU A 11 7.41 -7.68 14.13
C LEU A 11 7.00 -6.99 12.83
N PHE A 12 7.96 -6.75 11.92
CA PHE A 12 7.70 -6.12 10.63
C PHE A 12 6.71 -6.92 9.76
N GLU A 13 6.77 -8.24 9.77
CA GLU A 13 5.79 -9.08 9.06
C GLU A 13 4.39 -9.04 9.71
N SER A 14 4.30 -8.87 11.03
CA SER A 14 3.03 -8.79 11.75
C SER A 14 2.32 -7.43 11.67
N GLU A 15 3.07 -6.34 11.45
CA GLU A 15 2.54 -4.97 11.35
C GLU A 15 2.55 -4.40 9.93
N SER A 16 2.98 -5.19 8.92
CA SER A 16 2.98 -4.77 7.52
C SER A 16 1.73 -5.21 6.76
N HIS A 17 1.26 -4.31 5.89
CA HIS A 17 0.15 -4.55 4.98
C HIS A 17 0.66 -4.56 3.54
N SER A 18 0.23 -5.54 2.76
CA SER A 18 0.60 -5.67 1.36
C SER A 18 -0.62 -5.53 0.49
N PHE A 19 -0.46 -4.79 -0.61
CA PHE A 19 -1.54 -4.50 -1.53
C PHE A 19 -1.13 -4.83 -2.96
N VAL A 20 -2.03 -5.46 -3.70
CA VAL A 20 -1.94 -5.59 -5.16
C VAL A 20 -2.93 -4.62 -5.77
N MET A 21 -2.45 -3.74 -6.65
CA MET A 21 -3.29 -2.79 -7.37
C MET A 21 -3.27 -3.09 -8.85
N ARG A 22 -4.44 -3.11 -9.47
CA ARG A 22 -4.59 -3.17 -10.93
C ARG A 22 -5.34 -1.95 -11.41
N LEU A 23 -4.82 -1.29 -12.44
CA LEU A 23 -5.44 -0.15 -13.08
C LEU A 23 -5.64 -0.44 -14.58
N TRP A 24 -6.72 0.06 -15.15
CA TRP A 24 -6.98 0.00 -16.58
C TRP A 24 -7.85 1.17 -17.02
N GLN A 25 -7.76 1.52 -18.30
CA GLN A 25 -8.70 2.45 -18.93
C GLN A 25 -9.86 1.66 -19.53
N GLU A 26 -11.08 2.01 -19.15
CA GLU A 26 -12.28 1.56 -19.83
C GLU A 26 -12.60 2.57 -20.94
N HIS A 27 -12.58 2.12 -22.20
CA HIS A 27 -12.93 2.96 -23.34
C HIS A 27 -14.44 2.83 -23.59
N GLY A 28 -15.17 3.94 -23.59
CA GLY A 28 -16.55 3.96 -24.06
C GLY A 28 -16.62 3.80 -25.57
N ASP A 29 -17.58 3.02 -26.07
CA ASP A 29 -17.81 2.79 -27.52
C ASP A 29 -18.08 4.08 -28.33
N SER A 30 -18.42 5.18 -27.66
CA SER A 30 -18.94 6.40 -28.31
C SER A 30 -17.91 7.51 -28.51
N ASN A 31 -16.85 7.58 -27.69
CA ASN A 31 -15.84 8.64 -27.79
C ASN A 31 -14.54 8.27 -27.05
N PRO A 32 -13.37 8.28 -27.70
CA PRO A 32 -12.08 8.00 -27.04
C PRO A 32 -11.71 9.01 -25.94
N ALA A 33 -12.33 10.19 -25.93
CA ALA A 33 -12.17 11.17 -24.85
C ALA A 33 -12.93 10.79 -23.54
N ASP A 34 -13.83 9.81 -23.59
CA ASP A 34 -14.58 9.30 -22.42
C ASP A 34 -13.87 8.09 -21.77
N SER A 35 -12.56 7.96 -21.96
CA SER A 35 -11.77 6.88 -21.34
C SER A 35 -11.62 7.13 -19.84
N GLU A 36 -12.26 6.30 -19.02
CA GLU A 36 -12.24 6.42 -17.56
C GLU A 36 -11.19 5.47 -16.95
N TRP A 37 -10.34 5.99 -16.07
CA TRP A 37 -9.42 5.16 -15.29
C TRP A 37 -10.19 4.43 -14.20
N ARG A 38 -9.97 3.13 -14.14
CA ARG A 38 -10.60 2.22 -13.19
C ARG A 38 -9.56 1.32 -12.58
N GLY A 39 -9.86 0.84 -11.40
CA GLY A 39 -8.94 -0.04 -10.73
C GLY A 39 -9.58 -0.85 -9.64
N TRP A 40 -8.78 -1.77 -9.11
CA TRP A 40 -9.05 -2.35 -7.82
C TRP A 40 -7.76 -2.46 -7.01
N VAL A 41 -7.92 -2.44 -5.69
CA VAL A 41 -6.89 -2.72 -4.69
C VAL A 41 -7.31 -4.00 -3.96
N GLU A 42 -6.40 -4.96 -3.86
CA GLU A 42 -6.56 -6.15 -3.05
C GLU A 42 -5.56 -6.11 -1.89
N HIS A 43 -6.05 -6.23 -0.67
CA HIS A 43 -5.21 -6.42 0.50
C HIS A 43 -4.84 -7.91 0.59
N VAL A 44 -3.56 -8.22 0.44
CA VAL A 44 -3.05 -9.59 0.29
C VAL A 44 -3.35 -10.43 1.53
N GLN A 45 -3.16 -9.86 2.73
CA GLN A 45 -3.31 -10.58 3.99
C GLN A 45 -4.78 -10.93 4.28
N SER A 46 -5.74 -10.05 3.95
CA SER A 46 -7.17 -10.32 4.19
C SER A 46 -7.91 -10.90 2.98
N GLY A 47 -7.32 -10.83 1.79
CA GLY A 47 -7.97 -11.20 0.53
C GLY A 47 -9.11 -10.26 0.10
N GLN A 48 -9.31 -9.15 0.81
CA GLN A 48 -10.38 -8.19 0.50
C GLN A 48 -10.00 -7.35 -0.71
N ARG A 49 -10.93 -7.21 -1.66
CA ARG A 49 -10.75 -6.44 -2.88
C ARG A 49 -11.75 -5.29 -2.96
N PHE A 50 -11.25 -4.11 -3.30
CA PHE A 50 -12.01 -2.87 -3.39
C PHE A 50 -11.84 -2.28 -4.78
N TYR A 51 -12.95 -1.97 -5.43
CA TYR A 51 -12.96 -1.30 -6.72
C TYR A 51 -12.94 0.22 -6.53
N PHE A 52 -12.24 0.94 -7.41
CA PHE A 52 -12.23 2.40 -7.41
C PHE A 52 -12.32 2.97 -8.82
N ARG A 53 -12.82 4.21 -8.90
CA ARG A 53 -12.82 5.05 -10.12
C ARG A 53 -12.00 6.32 -9.92
N ASP A 54 -11.87 6.78 -8.67
CA ASP A 54 -11.06 7.93 -8.32
C ASP A 54 -9.81 7.48 -7.55
N PHE A 55 -8.66 8.07 -7.86
CA PHE A 55 -7.41 7.75 -7.17
C PHE A 55 -7.41 8.17 -5.69
N SER A 56 -8.27 9.11 -5.30
CA SER A 56 -8.45 9.50 -3.90
C SER A 56 -9.06 8.38 -3.06
N ASP A 57 -9.86 7.48 -3.66
CA ASP A 57 -10.42 6.31 -2.98
C ASP A 57 -9.31 5.36 -2.50
N ILE A 58 -8.17 5.30 -3.20
CA ILE A 58 -7.02 4.47 -2.81
C ILE A 58 -6.53 4.87 -1.41
N LYS A 59 -6.45 6.18 -1.13
CA LYS A 59 -6.01 6.67 0.19
C LYS A 59 -6.97 6.23 1.29
N GLN A 60 -8.27 6.26 1.03
CA GLN A 60 -9.28 5.80 1.97
C GLN A 60 -9.19 4.29 2.20
N ILE A 61 -9.10 3.51 1.10
CA ILE A 61 -8.98 2.05 1.16
C ILE A 61 -7.75 1.64 1.97
N VAL A 62 -6.58 2.19 1.66
CA VAL A 62 -5.34 1.91 2.39
C VAL A 62 -5.44 2.39 3.83
N GLY A 63 -5.99 3.59 4.06
CA GLY A 63 -6.19 4.16 5.39
C GLY A 63 -6.96 3.23 6.33
N ASN A 64 -8.04 2.60 5.85
CA ASN A 64 -8.85 1.67 6.66
C ASN A 64 -8.07 0.46 7.20
N PHE A 65 -6.95 0.08 6.57
CA PHE A 65 -6.07 -0.99 7.07
C PHE A 65 -5.00 -0.47 8.04
N LEU A 66 -4.80 0.84 8.11
CA LEU A 66 -3.78 1.51 8.92
C LEU A 66 -4.35 2.19 10.18
N GLU A 67 -5.68 2.23 10.36
CA GLU A 67 -6.33 2.99 11.44
C GLU A 67 -5.92 2.54 12.87
N ASP A 68 -5.43 1.30 13.05
CA ASP A 68 -4.83 0.84 14.32
C ASP A 68 -3.30 1.08 14.41
N GLN A 69 -2.62 1.29 13.28
CA GLN A 69 -1.15 1.40 13.19
C GLN A 69 -0.64 2.85 13.16
N GLN A 70 -1.47 3.82 12.77
CA GLN A 70 -1.06 5.23 12.67
C GLN A 70 -0.64 5.86 14.00
N GLU A 71 -1.21 5.41 15.13
CA GLU A 71 -0.79 5.89 16.45
C GLU A 71 0.60 5.34 16.84
N ARG A 72 0.94 4.10 16.43
CA ARG A 72 2.26 3.49 16.67
C ARG A 72 3.35 3.99 15.73
N ALA A 73 3.01 4.24 14.47
CA ALA A 73 3.96 4.69 13.45
C ALA A 73 4.47 6.12 13.68
N LYS A 74 3.65 6.99 14.29
CA LYS A 74 4.05 8.37 14.68
C LYS A 74 5.22 8.38 15.66
N ASP A 75 5.32 7.37 16.52
CA ASP A 75 6.41 7.23 17.48
C ASP A 75 7.69 6.65 16.87
N GLN A 76 7.65 6.12 15.63
CA GLN A 76 8.75 5.31 15.10
C GLN A 76 9.41 5.77 13.79
N LEU A 77 8.77 6.43 12.82
CA LEU A 77 9.40 6.47 11.48
C LEU A 77 9.19 7.74 10.65
N PHE A 78 10.30 8.41 10.36
CA PHE A 78 10.70 8.64 8.97
C PHE A 78 12.21 8.42 8.86
N GLU A 79 12.66 7.17 8.95
CA GLU A 79 13.96 6.80 8.39
C GLU A 79 13.75 6.21 7.00
N PRO A 80 14.34 6.80 5.94
CA PRO A 80 14.23 6.28 4.59
C PRO A 80 14.94 4.92 4.50
N ILE A 81 14.24 3.94 3.90
CA ILE A 81 14.70 2.55 3.73
C ILE A 81 15.94 2.45 2.81
N GLN A 82 16.32 3.55 2.14
CA GLN A 82 17.52 3.63 1.32
C GLN A 82 18.31 4.89 1.68
N ALA A 83 19.42 4.73 2.39
CA ALA A 83 20.48 5.72 2.38
C ALA A 83 21.01 5.84 0.93
N PRO A 84 21.37 7.05 0.45
CA PRO A 84 22.06 7.17 -0.81
C PRO A 84 23.34 6.33 -0.73
N HIS A 85 23.51 5.39 -1.64
CA HIS A 85 24.80 4.78 -1.90
C HIS A 85 25.74 5.91 -2.35
N GLU A 86 26.57 6.42 -1.44
CA GLU A 86 27.77 7.16 -1.80
C GLU A 86 28.83 6.12 -2.22
N GLU A 87 28.95 5.90 -3.53
CA GLU A 87 30.13 5.27 -4.13
C GLU A 87 31.21 6.36 -4.31
N ASP A 88 32.38 6.09 -3.71
CA ASP A 88 33.69 6.80 -3.65
C ASP A 88 33.94 8.10 -4.44
#